data_AF-A0A662F5H9-F1
#
_entry.id   AF-A0A662F5H9-F1
#
_cell.length_a   1.000
_cell.length_b   1.000
_cell.length_c   1.000
_cell.angle_alpha   90.00
_cell.angle_beta   90.00
_cell.angle_gamma   90.00
#
_symmetry.space_group_name_H-M   'P 1'
#
loop_
_entity.id
_entity.type
_entity.pdbx_description
1 polymer ?
#
loop_
_entity_poly.entity_id
_entity_poly.type
_entity_poly.pdbx_seq_one_letter_code
_entity_poly.pdbx_strand_id
1 'polypeptide(L)'
;MRSQKIDLDKIMKDGEKKRQKEIEDLESRSKPLSELIVTENFSVDEVVSESYVTSFTPYSEMVFGGKPPVYKGGFTLRLLLRVSPENPDIPIRTLIFDGVSVVRVGDCISAKIPKYEKKRIYSGFHSGPCDRDRVFYLDRDFNPEESAIELALISADGKVLRRDRAINYKNFVND
;
A
#
# COMPACT_ATOMS: atom_id res chain seq x y z
N MET A 1 33.60 25.24 -38.40
CA MET A 1 32.80 24.86 -37.20
C MET A 1 32.79 23.34 -37.10
N ARG A 2 33.43 22.75 -36.09
CA ARG A 2 33.45 21.29 -35.88
C ARG A 2 32.11 20.87 -35.27
N SER A 3 31.33 20.11 -36.04
CA SER A 3 30.09 19.51 -35.57
C SER A 3 30.43 18.46 -34.50
N GLN A 4 30.02 18.70 -33.26
CA GLN A 4 30.07 17.71 -32.20
C GLN A 4 29.09 16.58 -32.58
N LYS A 5 29.60 15.51 -33.20
CA LYS A 5 28.91 14.22 -33.21
C LYS A 5 28.87 13.75 -31.76
N ILE A 6 27.78 14.08 -31.10
CA ILE A 6 27.44 13.50 -29.80
C ILE A 6 27.37 11.99 -30.04
N ASP A 7 28.25 11.26 -29.38
CA ASP A 7 28.38 9.81 -29.51
C ASP A 7 27.23 9.15 -28.77
N LEU A 8 26.09 9.04 -29.46
CA LEU A 8 24.82 8.52 -28.94
C LEU A 8 25.00 7.15 -28.29
N ASP A 9 25.88 6.31 -28.83
CA ASP A 9 26.20 4.98 -28.28
C ASP A 9 26.84 5.06 -26.90
N LYS A 10 27.69 6.07 -26.65
CA LYS A 10 28.31 6.29 -25.34
C LYS A 10 27.28 6.78 -24.33
N ILE A 11 26.38 7.67 -24.74
CA ILE A 11 25.28 8.16 -23.89
C ILE A 11 24.34 7.03 -23.52
N MET A 12 23.99 6.16 -24.47
CA MET A 12 23.13 5.00 -24.23
C MET A 12 23.78 4.03 -23.23
N LYS A 13 25.06 3.65 -23.44
CA LYS A 13 25.79 2.75 -22.53
C LYS A 13 25.95 3.32 -21.12
N ASP A 14 26.23 4.62 -20.99
CA ASP A 14 26.34 5.26 -19.68
C ASP A 14 24.97 5.35 -18.98
N GLY A 15 23.90 5.56 -19.74
CA GLY A 15 22.52 5.51 -19.25
C GLY A 15 22.13 4.12 -18.72
N GLU A 16 22.43 3.06 -19.49
CA GLU A 16 22.19 1.66 -19.09
C GLU A 16 22.95 1.31 -17.81
N LYS A 17 24.23 1.69 -17.70
CA LYS A 17 25.02 1.45 -16.49
C LYS A 17 24.49 2.16 -15.25
N LYS A 18 24.04 3.41 -15.39
CA LYS A 18 23.42 4.14 -14.27
C LYS A 18 22.13 3.48 -13.81
N ARG A 19 21.30 3.07 -14.77
CA ARG A 19 20.04 2.38 -14.51
C ARG A 19 20.26 1.02 -13.83
N GLN A 20 21.26 0.26 -14.29
CA GLN A 20 21.60 -1.01 -13.67
C GLN A 20 22.04 -0.85 -12.22
N LYS A 21 22.89 0.16 -11.93
CA LYS A 21 23.29 0.49 -10.56
C LYS A 21 22.10 0.91 -9.69
N GLU A 22 21.14 1.65 -10.25
CA GLU A 22 19.93 2.04 -9.54
C GLU A 22 19.04 0.84 -9.22
N ILE A 23 18.90 -0.11 -10.17
CA ILE A 23 18.19 -1.37 -9.94
C ILE A 23 18.87 -2.17 -8.82
N GLU A 24 20.19 -2.32 -8.87
CA GLU A 24 20.96 -3.06 -7.86
C GLU A 24 20.87 -2.40 -6.47
N ASP A 25 20.94 -1.06 -6.39
CA ASP A 25 20.73 -0.34 -5.13
C ASP A 25 19.32 -0.59 -4.57
N LEU A 26 18.29 -0.45 -5.41
CA LEU A 26 16.90 -0.67 -4.99
C LEU A 26 16.62 -2.12 -4.61
N GLU A 27 17.18 -3.07 -5.35
CA GLU A 27 17.07 -4.50 -5.05
C GLU A 27 17.74 -4.84 -3.72
N SER A 28 18.92 -4.28 -3.45
CA SER A 28 19.65 -4.51 -2.18
C SER A 28 18.92 -3.96 -0.95
N ARG A 29 18.09 -2.93 -1.13
CA ARG A 29 17.33 -2.27 -0.06
C ARG A 29 15.88 -2.75 0.04
N SER A 30 15.39 -3.45 -0.98
CA SER A 30 14.03 -3.96 -1.03
C SER A 30 13.86 -5.09 -0.03
N LYS A 31 12.72 -5.09 0.64
CA LYS A 31 12.32 -6.17 1.55
C LYS A 31 11.02 -6.81 1.05
N PRO A 32 10.72 -8.07 1.42
CA PRO A 32 9.41 -8.63 1.18
C PRO A 32 8.34 -7.85 1.97
N LEU A 33 7.12 -7.78 1.44
CA LEU A 33 6.03 -7.01 2.05
C LEU A 33 5.72 -7.47 3.48
N SER A 34 5.81 -8.76 3.75
CA SER A 34 5.53 -9.35 5.06
C SER A 34 6.48 -8.83 6.15
N GLU A 35 7.72 -8.48 5.81
CA GLU A 35 8.71 -7.88 6.74
C GLU A 35 8.46 -6.39 6.99
N LEU A 36 7.68 -5.75 6.12
CA LEU A 36 7.36 -4.32 6.21
C LEU A 36 6.01 -4.07 6.90
N ILE A 37 5.42 -5.10 7.51
CA ILE A 37 4.20 -4.97 8.31
C ILE A 37 4.61 -4.84 9.78
N VAL A 38 4.33 -3.68 10.36
CA VAL A 38 4.58 -3.41 11.77
C VAL A 38 3.27 -3.55 12.55
N THR A 39 3.36 -4.00 13.79
CA THR A 39 2.21 -4.14 14.68
C THR A 39 2.35 -3.14 15.82
N GLU A 40 1.35 -2.28 15.99
CA GLU A 40 1.38 -1.21 16.99
C GLU A 40 0.06 -1.15 17.75
N ASN A 41 0.14 -0.71 19.01
CA ASN A 41 -1.03 -0.62 19.88
C ASN A 41 -1.52 0.81 20.02
N PHE A 42 -2.84 0.95 20.09
CA PHE A 42 -3.51 2.24 20.14
C PHE A 42 -4.73 2.19 21.04
N SER A 43 -5.03 3.32 21.67
CA SER A 43 -6.34 3.61 22.24
C SER A 43 -7.20 4.35 21.23
N VAL A 44 -8.47 3.98 21.12
CA VAL A 44 -9.40 4.60 20.17
C VAL A 44 -10.10 5.79 20.81
N ASP A 45 -9.90 6.97 20.25
CA ASP A 45 -10.47 8.22 20.73
C ASP A 45 -11.78 8.56 20.02
N GLU A 46 -11.86 8.27 18.71
CA GLU A 46 -13.04 8.55 17.90
C GLU A 46 -13.22 7.49 16.81
N VAL A 47 -14.47 7.14 16.49
CA VAL A 47 -14.81 6.20 15.42
C VAL A 47 -15.71 6.90 14.41
N VAL A 48 -15.19 7.10 13.20
CA VAL A 48 -15.95 7.61 12.06
C VAL A 48 -16.10 6.48 11.05
N SER A 49 -17.33 6.13 10.70
CA SER A 49 -17.60 5.12 9.68
C SER A 49 -18.11 5.80 8.41
N GLU A 50 -17.40 5.59 7.32
CA GLU A 50 -17.83 6.02 5.99
C GLU A 50 -18.27 4.79 5.19
N SER A 51 -19.46 4.85 4.59
CA SER A 51 -19.92 3.86 3.62
C SER A 51 -19.92 4.49 2.23
N TYR A 52 -19.34 3.81 1.25
CA TYR A 52 -19.38 4.27 -0.13
C TYR A 52 -19.84 3.17 -1.08
N VAL A 53 -20.56 3.60 -2.11
CA VAL A 53 -21.13 2.73 -3.14
C VAL A 53 -20.00 2.32 -4.09
N THR A 54 -19.84 1.01 -4.30
CA THR A 54 -18.92 0.50 -5.31
C THR A 54 -19.61 0.35 -6.66
N SER A 55 -18.83 0.41 -7.74
CA SER A 55 -19.30 0.17 -9.09
C SER A 55 -18.38 -0.78 -9.83
N PHE A 56 -18.93 -1.63 -10.68
CA PHE A 56 -18.17 -2.54 -11.52
C PHE A 56 -18.67 -2.50 -12.96
N THR A 57 -17.76 -2.80 -13.88
CA THR A 57 -18.03 -2.92 -15.31
C THR A 57 -17.63 -4.34 -15.73
N PRO A 58 -18.59 -5.25 -15.95
CA PRO A 58 -18.27 -6.61 -16.33
C PRO A 58 -17.64 -6.63 -17.73
N TYR A 59 -16.52 -7.34 -17.86
CA TYR A 59 -15.79 -7.47 -19.13
C TYR A 59 -16.65 -8.08 -20.25
N SER A 60 -17.61 -8.94 -19.90
CA SER A 60 -18.55 -9.56 -20.85
C SER A 60 -19.47 -8.56 -21.56
N GLU A 61 -19.55 -7.32 -21.08
CA GLU A 61 -20.44 -6.27 -21.60
C GLU A 61 -19.67 -5.08 -22.19
N MET A 62 -18.35 -5.21 -22.35
CA MET A 62 -17.56 -4.21 -23.09
C MET A 62 -17.89 -4.28 -24.58
N VAL A 63 -18.64 -3.29 -25.06
CA VAL A 63 -18.94 -3.10 -26.49
C VAL A 63 -17.86 -2.23 -27.13
N PHE A 64 -17.23 -2.70 -28.21
CA PHE A 64 -16.29 -1.88 -29.00
C PHE A 64 -17.01 -0.66 -29.58
N GLY A 65 -16.54 0.54 -29.21
CA GLY A 65 -17.08 1.82 -29.69
C GLY A 65 -18.25 2.40 -28.88
N GLY A 66 -18.68 1.75 -27.79
CA GLY A 66 -19.73 2.23 -26.88
C GLY A 66 -19.20 2.55 -25.47
N LYS A 67 -19.96 3.33 -24.68
CA LYS A 67 -19.71 3.45 -23.24
C LYS A 67 -20.18 2.16 -22.56
N PRO A 68 -19.32 1.41 -21.85
CA PRO A 68 -19.74 0.19 -21.19
C PRO A 68 -20.70 0.51 -20.03
N PRO A 69 -21.69 -0.36 -19.75
CA PRO A 69 -22.59 -0.16 -18.62
C PRO A 69 -21.81 -0.25 -17.31
N VAL A 70 -22.00 0.75 -16.43
CA VAL A 70 -21.44 0.77 -15.08
C VAL A 70 -22.54 0.36 -14.13
N TYR A 71 -22.38 -0.82 -13.52
CA TYR A 71 -23.32 -1.30 -12.51
C TYR A 71 -22.91 -0.77 -11.15
N LYS A 72 -23.84 -0.13 -10.44
CA LYS A 72 -23.69 0.11 -9.01
C LYS A 72 -23.90 -1.21 -8.30
N GLY A 73 -22.90 -1.69 -7.58
CA GLY A 73 -22.99 -2.95 -6.86
C GLY A 73 -22.09 -2.91 -5.64
N GLY A 74 -22.66 -3.22 -4.47
CA GLY A 74 -21.96 -3.30 -3.20
C GLY A 74 -21.84 -1.97 -2.44
N PHE A 75 -21.64 -2.10 -1.13
CA PHE A 75 -21.17 -1.04 -0.25
C PHE A 75 -19.84 -1.49 0.34
N THR A 76 -18.83 -0.63 0.29
CA THR A 76 -17.62 -0.83 1.08
C THR A 76 -17.70 0.06 2.32
N LEU A 77 -17.28 -0.52 3.45
CA LEU A 77 -17.15 0.20 4.71
C LEU A 77 -15.68 0.55 4.90
N ARG A 78 -15.43 1.83 5.15
CA ARG A 78 -14.13 2.38 5.54
C ARG A 78 -14.28 2.98 6.91
N LEU A 79 -13.52 2.45 7.86
CA LEU A 79 -13.45 2.97 9.21
C LEU A 79 -12.28 3.94 9.30
N LEU A 80 -12.54 5.13 9.81
CA LEU A 80 -11.56 6.14 10.10
C LEU A 80 -11.55 6.32 11.62
N LEU A 81 -10.49 5.83 12.24
CA LEU A 81 -10.31 5.80 13.69
C LEU A 81 -9.35 6.92 14.07
N ARG A 82 -9.76 7.84 14.94
CA ARG A 82 -8.79 8.70 15.62
C ARG A 82 -8.25 7.94 16.82
N VAL A 83 -6.94 7.93 16.93
CA VAL A 83 -6.25 7.06 17.87
C VAL A 83 -5.09 7.77 18.56
N SER A 84 -4.81 7.30 19.75
CA SER A 84 -3.64 7.67 20.53
C SER A 84 -2.72 6.44 20.63
N PRO A 85 -1.48 6.50 20.12
CA PRO A 85 -0.56 5.38 20.21
C PRO A 85 -0.10 5.18 21.65
N GLU A 86 0.08 3.92 22.05
CA GLU A 86 0.66 3.60 23.36
C GLU A 86 2.15 4.00 23.42
N ASN A 87 2.86 3.92 22.29
CA ASN A 87 4.23 4.40 22.15
C ASN A 87 4.26 5.87 21.70
N PRO A 88 4.81 6.80 22.50
CA PRO A 88 4.82 8.24 22.17
C PRO A 88 5.67 8.59 20.93
N ASP A 89 6.62 7.73 20.54
CA ASP A 89 7.48 7.96 19.38
C ASP A 89 6.73 7.78 18.04
N ILE A 90 5.51 7.22 18.09
CA ILE A 90 4.70 6.94 16.90
C ILE A 90 3.85 8.17 16.58
N PRO A 91 3.94 8.75 15.37
CA PRO A 91 3.22 9.97 15.00
C PRO A 91 1.78 9.72 14.56
N ILE A 92 1.35 8.45 14.44
CA ILE A 92 0.04 8.07 13.92
C ILE A 92 -1.05 8.59 14.85
N ARG A 93 -2.01 9.32 14.28
CA ARG A 93 -3.21 9.85 14.96
C ARG A 93 -4.50 9.42 14.28
N THR A 94 -4.42 8.98 13.03
CA THR A 94 -5.55 8.47 12.27
C THR A 94 -5.20 7.11 11.68
N LEU A 95 -6.04 6.12 11.95
CA LEU A 95 -5.99 4.81 11.30
C LEU A 95 -7.16 4.65 10.34
N ILE A 96 -6.85 4.31 9.10
CA ILE A 96 -7.81 3.96 8.06
C ILE A 96 -7.88 2.45 7.98
N PHE A 97 -9.09 1.90 8.06
CA PHE A 97 -9.32 0.46 7.91
C PHE A 97 -10.41 0.19 6.88
N ASP A 98 -10.00 -0.37 5.75
CA ASP A 98 -10.89 -0.77 4.66
C ASP A 98 -11.46 -2.17 4.94
N GLY A 99 -12.43 -2.24 5.85
CA GLY A 99 -13.05 -3.47 6.29
C GLY A 99 -14.13 -3.23 7.34
N VAL A 100 -14.73 -4.32 7.81
CA VAL A 100 -15.74 -4.27 8.86
C VAL A 100 -15.08 -4.64 10.19
N SER A 101 -15.14 -3.72 11.15
CA SER A 101 -14.73 -3.97 12.52
C SER A 101 -15.70 -3.26 13.47
N VAL A 102 -16.04 -3.91 14.57
CA VAL A 102 -16.87 -3.31 15.63
C VAL A 102 -15.93 -2.82 16.73
N VAL A 103 -15.44 -1.59 16.57
CA VAL A 103 -14.58 -0.91 17.55
C VAL A 103 -15.38 0.23 18.19
N ARG A 104 -15.12 0.50 19.46
CA ARG A 104 -15.75 1.57 20.23
C ARG A 104 -14.71 2.55 20.74
N VAL A 105 -15.15 3.76 21.03
CA VAL A 105 -14.33 4.74 21.74
C VAL A 105 -13.92 4.17 23.10
N GLY A 106 -12.64 4.30 23.43
CA GLY A 106 -12.02 3.75 24.63
C GLY A 106 -11.47 2.33 24.48
N ASP A 107 -11.71 1.65 23.36
CA ASP A 107 -11.13 0.33 23.11
C ASP A 107 -9.61 0.42 22.90
N CYS A 108 -8.88 -0.58 23.38
CA CYS A 108 -7.49 -0.79 23.00
C CYS A 108 -7.41 -1.75 21.82
N ILE A 109 -6.68 -1.35 20.78
CA ILE A 109 -6.51 -2.12 19.54
C ILE A 109 -5.04 -2.31 19.21
N SER A 110 -4.71 -3.44 18.59
CA SER A 110 -3.42 -3.69 17.95
C SER A 110 -3.64 -3.70 16.45
N ALA A 111 -2.98 -2.79 15.73
CA ALA A 111 -3.12 -2.62 14.30
C ALA A 111 -1.88 -3.11 13.58
N LYS A 112 -2.08 -3.89 12.51
CA LYS A 112 -1.03 -4.21 11.53
C LYS A 112 -1.02 -3.17 10.44
N ILE A 113 0.10 -2.47 10.30
CA ILE A 113 0.25 -1.33 9.40
C ILE A 113 1.38 -1.65 8.42
N PRO A 114 1.11 -1.65 7.11
CA PRO A 114 2.15 -1.76 6.10
C PRO A 114 2.96 -0.47 6.03
N LYS A 115 4.22 -0.56 6.45
CA LYS A 115 5.18 0.54 6.52
C LYS A 115 6.16 0.43 5.34
N TYR A 116 5.68 0.78 4.15
CA TYR A 116 6.53 0.76 2.95
C TYR A 116 6.23 1.87 1.94
N GLU A 117 7.22 2.17 1.10
CA GLU A 117 7.11 2.93 -0.14
C GLU A 117 7.30 1.99 -1.35
N LYS A 118 6.41 2.08 -2.34
CA LYS A 118 6.46 1.27 -3.56
C LYS A 118 7.19 2.03 -4.66
N LYS A 119 8.32 1.51 -5.13
CA LYS A 119 9.03 2.04 -6.31
C LYS A 119 8.86 1.12 -7.50
N ARG A 120 8.53 1.71 -8.66
CA ARG A 120 8.44 1.01 -9.95
C ARG A 120 9.49 1.55 -10.89
N ILE A 121 10.25 0.65 -11.50
CA ILE A 121 11.18 1.02 -12.56
C ILE A 121 10.59 0.53 -13.87
N TYR A 122 10.16 1.49 -14.71
CA TYR A 122 9.68 1.19 -16.05
C TYR A 122 10.86 0.94 -16.98
N SER A 123 10.80 -0.16 -17.73
CA SER A 123 11.73 -0.44 -18.83
C SER A 123 11.35 0.32 -20.09
N GLY A 124 11.74 1.58 -20.15
CA GLY A 124 11.43 2.44 -21.29
C GLY A 124 12.15 2.12 -22.61
N PHE A 125 13.04 1.11 -22.67
CA PHE A 125 13.99 0.99 -23.80
C PHE A 125 14.19 -0.40 -24.43
N HIS A 126 13.36 -1.41 -24.17
CA HIS A 126 13.45 -2.68 -24.89
C HIS A 126 12.08 -3.15 -25.41
N SER A 127 11.95 -3.23 -26.73
CA SER A 127 10.83 -3.82 -27.48
C SER A 127 10.87 -5.35 -27.48
N GLY A 128 11.10 -5.96 -26.31
CA GLY A 128 11.16 -7.40 -26.10
C GLY A 128 10.10 -7.89 -25.08
N PRO A 129 9.70 -9.17 -25.09
CA PRO A 129 8.50 -9.64 -24.38
C PRO A 129 8.66 -9.79 -22.86
N CYS A 130 9.80 -9.39 -22.27
CA CYS A 130 10.21 -9.88 -20.95
C CYS A 130 10.86 -8.86 -20.01
N ASP A 131 10.67 -7.54 -20.16
CA ASP A 131 10.93 -6.65 -19.02
C ASP A 131 9.61 -6.45 -18.25
N ARG A 132 9.40 -7.30 -17.25
CA ARG A 132 8.33 -7.11 -16.28
C ARG A 132 8.66 -5.86 -15.47
N ASP A 133 7.67 -4.99 -15.29
CA ASP A 133 7.73 -3.89 -14.32
C ASP A 133 8.27 -4.42 -12.99
N ARG A 134 9.51 -4.05 -12.65
CA ARG A 134 10.09 -4.43 -11.36
C ARG A 134 9.53 -3.52 -10.30
N VAL A 135 9.00 -4.13 -9.25
CA VAL A 135 8.44 -3.45 -8.09
C VAL A 135 9.37 -3.70 -6.91
N PHE A 136 9.76 -2.63 -6.24
CA PHE A 136 10.56 -2.68 -5.02
C PHE A 136 9.75 -2.08 -3.88
N TYR A 137 9.87 -2.68 -2.70
CA TYR A 137 9.23 -2.21 -1.48
C TYR A 137 10.30 -1.82 -0.47
N LEU A 138 10.31 -0.54 -0.12
CA LEU A 138 11.30 0.05 0.77
C LEU A 138 10.64 0.44 2.08
N ASP A 139 11.35 0.23 3.18
CA ASP A 139 10.96 0.74 4.49
C ASP A 139 10.89 2.28 4.47
N ARG A 140 9.96 2.86 5.23
CA ARG A 140 9.72 4.31 5.30
C ARG A 140 9.24 4.69 6.69
N ASP A 141 9.35 5.93 7.10
CA ASP A 141 8.77 6.35 8.39
C ASP A 141 7.23 6.39 8.38
N PHE A 142 6.64 6.36 9.58
CA PHE A 142 5.20 6.49 9.76
C PHE A 142 4.73 7.91 9.47
N ASN A 143 3.55 8.02 8.87
CA ASN A 143 2.82 9.26 8.71
C ASN A 143 1.81 9.44 9.86
N PRO A 144 1.29 10.66 10.06
CA PRO A 144 0.19 10.87 11.01
C PRO A 144 -1.11 10.13 10.66
N GLU A 145 -1.29 9.80 9.38
CA GLU A 145 -2.42 9.03 8.88
C GLU A 145 -1.88 7.77 8.19
N GLU A 146 -2.35 6.61 8.65
CA GLU A 146 -1.88 5.31 8.17
C GLU A 146 -3.04 4.35 7.90
N SER A 147 -2.82 3.42 6.96
CA SER A 147 -3.78 2.36 6.69
C SER A 147 -3.43 1.10 7.47
N ALA A 148 -4.40 0.54 8.18
CA ALA A 148 -4.29 -0.76 8.83
C ALA A 148 -4.87 -1.86 7.94
N ILE A 149 -4.19 -3.01 7.90
CA ILE A 149 -4.64 -4.21 7.17
C ILE A 149 -5.28 -5.26 8.09
N GLU A 150 -5.01 -5.19 9.39
CA GLU A 150 -5.65 -6.02 10.41
C GLU A 150 -5.78 -5.18 11.69
N LEU A 151 -6.94 -5.28 12.32
CA LEU A 151 -7.19 -4.73 13.65
C LEU A 151 -7.47 -5.88 14.60
N ALA A 152 -6.82 -5.88 15.76
CA ALA A 152 -7.06 -6.82 16.84
C ALA A 152 -7.56 -6.07 18.06
N LEU A 153 -8.75 -6.40 18.54
CA LEU A 153 -9.26 -5.85 19.80
C LEU A 153 -8.54 -6.53 20.96
N ILE A 154 -7.99 -5.74 21.88
CA ILE A 154 -7.22 -6.20 23.04
C ILE A 154 -8.02 -5.92 24.31
N SER A 155 -8.08 -6.88 25.23
CA SER A 155 -8.58 -6.66 26.58
C SER A 155 -7.55 -5.96 27.47
N ALA A 156 -7.99 -5.46 28.63
CA ALA A 156 -7.14 -4.78 29.60
C ALA A 156 -5.96 -5.64 30.13
N ASP A 157 -6.05 -6.97 30.03
CA ASP A 157 -4.99 -7.93 30.38
C ASP A 157 -4.01 -8.21 29.22
N GLY A 158 -4.16 -7.51 28.09
CA GLY A 158 -3.32 -7.68 26.90
C GLY A 158 -3.71 -8.85 26.00
N LYS A 159 -4.82 -9.54 26.27
CA LYS A 159 -5.26 -10.68 25.46
C LYS A 159 -6.03 -10.22 24.22
N VAL A 160 -5.76 -10.86 23.08
CA VAL A 160 -6.52 -10.61 21.84
C VAL A 160 -7.91 -11.24 21.96
N LEU A 161 -8.95 -10.40 21.88
CA LEU A 161 -10.35 -10.80 21.92
C LEU A 161 -10.89 -11.15 20.53
N ARG A 162 -10.54 -10.35 19.52
CA ARG A 162 -11.01 -10.51 18.13
C ARG A 162 -9.96 -9.98 17.15
N ARG A 163 -9.94 -10.51 15.93
CA ARG A 163 -9.20 -9.96 14.80
C ARG A 163 -10.11 -9.73 13.61
N ASP A 164 -10.02 -8.54 13.04
CA ASP A 164 -10.74 -8.12 11.84
C ASP A 164 -9.72 -7.78 10.76
N ARG A 165 -9.94 -8.25 9.54
CA ARG A 165 -9.01 -8.07 8.42
C ARG A 165 -9.59 -7.15 7.37
N ALA A 166 -8.74 -6.29 6.81
CA ALA A 166 -9.10 -5.45 5.69
C ALA A 166 -9.34 -6.30 4.44
N ILE A 167 -10.11 -5.75 3.50
CA ILE A 167 -10.47 -6.41 2.24
C ILE A 167 -9.21 -6.79 1.43
N ASN A 168 -8.18 -5.95 1.51
CA ASN A 168 -6.91 -6.10 0.82
C ASN A 168 -5.85 -6.90 1.60
N TYR A 169 -6.17 -7.50 2.75
CA TYR A 169 -5.21 -8.20 3.62
C TYR A 169 -4.36 -9.24 2.88
N LYS A 170 -4.97 -9.99 1.94
CA LYS A 170 -4.26 -11.03 1.17
C LYS A 170 -3.12 -10.48 0.31
N ASN A 171 -3.17 -9.21 -0.09
CA ASN A 171 -2.15 -8.58 -0.93
C ASN A 171 -0.84 -8.34 -0.18
N PHE A 172 -0.82 -8.48 1.15
CA PHE A 172 0.36 -8.22 1.99
C PHE A 172 0.94 -9.49 2.63
N VAL A 173 0.18 -10.59 2.61
CA VAL A 173 0.49 -11.81 3.38
C VAL A 173 0.77 -13.00 2.48
N ASN A 174 0.33 -12.94 1.21
CA ASN A 174 0.61 -13.95 0.20
C ASN A 174 1.53 -13.34 -0.87
N ASP A 175 2.83 -13.21 -0.56
CA ASP A 175 3.92 -13.04 -1.53
C ASP A 175 5.09 -13.95 -1.12
#